data_AF-A0A652KSR8-F1
#
_entry.id   AF-A0A652KSR8-F1
#
_cell.length_a   1.000
_cell.length_b   1.000
_cell.length_c   1.000
_cell.angle_alpha   90.00
_cell.angle_beta   90.00
_cell.angle_gamma   90.00
#
_symmetry.space_group_name_H-M   'P 1'
#
loop_
_entity.id
_entity.type
_entity.pdbx_description
1 polymer ?
#
loop_
_entity_poly.entity_id
_entity_poly.type
_entity_poly.pdbx_seq_one_letter_code
_entity_poly.pdbx_strand_id
1 'polypeptide(L)'
;MESVIDRACAAALYSDGDAGLDTGASLLAADPSADEELHRRGHEFVRRAWTRGWQPADVVRTVRRELDEPGAALVSSLVTGETAGYGALPPRWADQLAALPAPAPRNRPDRFTYASALLELYRLLLRLPVIEPVGPVPGTAADAPHRPPVHGEPRMLTRIRALLAKAEATGFPEEAEALTTKAQELMARHSIDEALLAARTHSADTPGAVRIGVDAPYESAKAVLLDSVASANRCRAVWNSDLGFTTVVGFEPDLEAVELLFTSLLVQGTAAMTKAEAGQRAGGRKRTKTFRQSFLMAYAQRLG
;
A
#
# COMPACT_ATOMS: atom_id res chain seq x y z
N MET A 1 6.88 34.32 -24.02
CA MET A 1 5.73 34.57 -23.11
C MET A 1 5.60 33.30 -22.29
N GLU A 2 5.72 33.40 -20.97
CA GLU A 2 5.62 32.24 -20.07
C GLU A 2 4.22 31.63 -20.20
N SER A 3 4.13 30.30 -20.32
CA SER A 3 2.85 29.62 -20.54
C SER A 3 1.93 29.80 -19.33
N VAL A 4 0.60 29.63 -19.51
CA VAL A 4 -0.35 29.70 -18.38
C VAL A 4 0.00 28.68 -17.30
N ILE A 5 0.52 27.52 -17.70
CA ILE A 5 0.89 26.44 -16.78
C ILE A 5 2.16 26.76 -16.03
N ASP A 6 3.18 27.29 -16.69
CA ASP A 6 4.41 27.67 -16.00
C ASP A 6 4.11 28.73 -14.92
N ARG A 7 3.25 29.71 -15.23
CA ARG A 7 2.78 30.70 -14.25
C ARG A 7 1.95 30.08 -13.13
N ALA A 8 1.01 29.18 -13.45
CA ALA A 8 0.18 28.51 -12.46
C ALA A 8 1.02 27.64 -11.51
N CYS A 9 1.94 26.84 -12.06
CA CYS A 9 2.86 26.01 -11.29
C CYS A 9 3.85 26.86 -10.48
N ALA A 10 4.36 27.96 -11.03
CA ALA A 10 5.24 28.88 -10.28
C ALA A 10 4.51 29.47 -9.06
N ALA A 11 3.26 29.88 -9.23
CA ALA A 11 2.44 30.42 -8.14
C ALA A 11 2.10 29.34 -7.10
N ALA A 12 1.74 28.14 -7.55
CA ALA A 12 1.18 27.12 -6.67
C ALA A 12 2.23 26.20 -6.01
N LEU A 13 3.26 25.76 -6.75
CA LEU A 13 4.10 24.65 -6.32
C LEU A 13 5.24 25.05 -5.37
N TYR A 14 5.62 26.33 -5.35
CA TYR A 14 6.77 26.84 -4.58
C TYR A 14 6.37 27.77 -3.43
N SER A 15 5.08 28.02 -3.22
CA SER A 15 4.57 28.83 -2.12
C SER A 15 3.89 27.96 -1.08
N ASP A 16 4.09 28.24 0.22
CA ASP A 16 3.55 27.41 1.29
C ASP A 16 2.09 27.69 1.67
N GLY A 17 1.38 28.57 0.94
CA GLY A 17 0.03 29.01 1.31
C GLY A 17 -1.06 28.76 0.26
N ASP A 18 -2.30 28.73 0.72
CA ASP A 18 -3.50 28.51 -0.09
C ASP A 18 -3.69 29.58 -1.18
N ALA A 19 -3.24 30.81 -0.94
CA ALA A 19 -3.33 31.89 -1.91
C ALA A 19 -2.59 31.59 -3.23
N GLY A 20 -1.47 30.86 -3.17
CA GLY A 20 -0.73 30.43 -4.36
C GLY A 20 -1.47 29.32 -5.11
N LEU A 21 -2.10 28.39 -4.38
CA LEU A 21 -2.95 27.35 -4.94
C LEU A 21 -4.17 27.96 -5.66
N ASP A 22 -4.89 28.87 -5.00
CA ASP A 22 -6.05 29.55 -5.58
C ASP A 22 -5.68 30.37 -6.82
N THR A 23 -4.52 31.03 -6.80
CA THR A 23 -4.01 31.79 -7.95
C THR A 23 -3.73 30.85 -9.13
N GLY A 24 -2.99 29.76 -8.88
CA GLY A 24 -2.68 28.77 -9.90
C GLY A 24 -3.94 28.09 -10.46
N ALA A 25 -4.87 27.71 -9.59
CA ALA A 25 -6.13 27.10 -9.98
C ALA A 25 -7.02 28.06 -10.78
N SER A 26 -7.05 29.34 -10.43
CA SER A 26 -7.78 30.37 -11.20
C SER A 26 -7.24 30.49 -12.62
N LEU A 27 -5.91 30.52 -12.78
CA LEU A 27 -5.25 30.59 -14.08
C LEU A 27 -5.58 29.37 -14.95
N LEU A 28 -5.54 28.16 -14.38
CA LEU A 28 -5.87 26.91 -15.09
C LEU A 28 -7.36 26.78 -15.39
N ALA A 29 -8.23 27.20 -14.45
CA ALA A 29 -9.67 27.18 -14.65
C ALA A 29 -10.08 28.08 -15.82
N ALA A 30 -9.42 29.23 -16.00
CA ALA A 30 -9.66 30.20 -17.06
C ALA A 30 -9.13 29.77 -18.44
N ASP A 31 -8.19 28.82 -18.52
CA ASP A 31 -7.59 28.37 -19.79
C ASP A 31 -7.69 26.85 -20.00
N PRO A 32 -8.76 26.35 -20.64
CA PRO A 32 -8.91 24.94 -20.99
C PRO A 32 -7.82 24.36 -21.89
N SER A 33 -7.07 25.19 -22.62
CA SER A 33 -5.97 24.69 -23.46
C SER A 33 -4.80 24.14 -22.63
N ALA A 34 -4.77 24.47 -21.33
CA ALA A 34 -3.76 24.02 -20.39
C ALA A 34 -3.95 22.58 -19.88
N ASP A 35 -5.14 21.98 -20.04
CA ASP A 35 -5.50 20.74 -19.34
C ASP A 35 -4.57 19.56 -19.67
N GLU A 36 -4.18 19.40 -20.94
CA GLU A 36 -3.34 18.29 -21.38
C GLU A 36 -1.89 18.42 -20.90
N GLU A 37 -1.34 19.64 -20.90
CA GLU A 37 -0.01 19.90 -20.34
C GLU A 37 -0.02 19.74 -18.82
N LEU A 38 -1.09 20.17 -18.13
CA LEU A 38 -1.23 19.94 -16.69
C LEU A 38 -1.13 18.45 -16.35
N HIS A 39 -1.89 17.60 -17.04
CA HIS A 39 -1.85 16.15 -16.84
C HIS A 39 -0.49 15.54 -17.17
N ARG A 40 0.15 16.00 -18.25
CA ARG A 40 1.49 15.53 -18.62
C ARG A 40 2.53 15.85 -17.53
N ARG A 41 2.48 17.03 -16.90
CA ARG A 41 3.31 17.34 -15.72
C ARG A 41 3.03 16.40 -14.56
N GLY A 42 1.76 16.07 -14.32
CA GLY A 42 1.36 15.06 -13.33
C GLY A 42 1.99 13.68 -13.59
N HIS A 43 1.97 13.23 -14.84
CA HIS A 43 2.61 11.98 -15.26
C HIS A 43 4.13 12.01 -15.04
N GLU A 44 4.79 13.15 -15.32
CA GLU A 44 6.22 13.34 -15.03
C GLU A 44 6.52 13.25 -13.52
N PHE A 45 5.66 13.80 -12.66
CA PHE A 45 5.83 13.70 -11.20
C PHE A 45 5.63 12.27 -10.69
N VAL A 46 4.66 11.54 -11.22
CA VAL A 46 4.48 10.10 -10.93
C VAL A 46 5.70 9.31 -11.41
N ARG A 47 6.21 9.58 -12.62
CA ARG A 47 7.43 8.95 -13.14
C ARG A 47 8.62 9.19 -12.22
N ARG A 48 8.79 10.42 -11.74
CA ARG A 48 9.82 10.78 -10.77
C ARG A 48 9.66 9.99 -9.46
N ALA A 49 8.44 9.80 -8.98
CA ALA A 49 8.21 9.03 -7.75
C ALA A 49 8.75 7.59 -7.88
N TRP A 50 8.57 6.94 -9.03
CA TRP A 50 9.11 5.58 -9.26
C TRP A 50 10.63 5.55 -9.22
N THR A 51 11.30 6.53 -9.84
CA THR A 51 12.77 6.65 -9.76
C THR A 51 13.28 6.91 -8.34
N ARG A 52 12.40 7.40 -7.45
CA ARG A 52 12.68 7.63 -6.02
C ARG A 52 12.28 6.45 -5.13
N GLY A 53 11.97 5.30 -5.73
CA GLY A 53 11.66 4.05 -5.05
C GLY A 53 10.18 3.84 -4.73
N TRP A 54 9.28 4.76 -5.06
CA TRP A 54 7.85 4.63 -4.76
C TRP A 54 7.17 3.62 -5.68
N GLN A 55 6.16 2.91 -5.16
CA GLN A 55 5.28 2.03 -5.94
C GLN A 55 3.85 2.60 -6.01
N PRO A 56 3.01 2.17 -6.98
CA PRO A 56 1.63 2.64 -7.12
C PRO A 56 0.84 2.67 -5.80
N ALA A 57 0.84 1.56 -5.06
CA ALA A 57 0.10 1.46 -3.81
C ALA A 57 0.63 2.41 -2.72
N ASP A 58 1.94 2.65 -2.67
CA ASP A 58 2.55 3.56 -1.69
C ASP A 58 2.18 5.00 -1.97
N VAL A 59 2.24 5.42 -3.25
CA VAL A 59 1.86 6.77 -3.64
C VAL A 59 0.41 7.04 -3.27
N VAL A 60 -0.51 6.14 -3.65
CA VAL A 60 -1.95 6.32 -3.37
C VAL A 60 -2.22 6.34 -1.85
N ARG A 61 -1.54 5.50 -1.08
CA ARG A 61 -1.64 5.49 0.38
C ARG A 61 -1.17 6.81 0.99
N THR A 62 -0.01 7.31 0.58
CA THR A 62 0.51 8.60 1.06
C THR A 62 -0.41 9.74 0.67
N VAL A 63 -0.97 9.75 -0.54
CA VAL A 63 -1.95 10.76 -0.94
C VAL A 63 -3.20 10.70 -0.06
N ARG A 64 -3.76 9.51 0.19
CA ARG A 64 -4.91 9.35 1.09
C ARG A 64 -4.63 9.84 2.51
N ARG A 65 -3.41 9.61 3.01
CA ARG A 65 -2.97 10.00 4.36
C ARG A 65 -2.78 11.51 4.51
N GLU A 66 -2.15 12.14 3.52
CA GLU A 66 -1.73 13.54 3.59
C GLU A 66 -2.76 14.50 3.02
N LEU A 67 -3.58 14.06 2.07
CA LEU A 67 -4.69 14.79 1.47
C LEU A 67 -6.00 14.10 1.88
N ASP A 68 -6.67 13.43 0.94
CA ASP A 68 -7.98 12.82 1.12
C ASP A 68 -8.30 11.76 0.03
N GLU A 69 -9.53 11.22 0.06
CA GLU A 69 -10.00 10.24 -0.93
C GLU A 69 -10.13 10.82 -2.36
N PRO A 70 -10.63 12.05 -2.56
CA PRO A 70 -10.54 12.74 -3.86
C PRO A 70 -9.12 12.82 -4.42
N GLY A 71 -8.12 13.17 -3.60
CA GLY A 71 -6.71 13.15 -3.99
C GLY A 71 -6.25 11.75 -4.39
N ALA A 72 -6.66 10.72 -3.64
CA ALA A 72 -6.37 9.32 -3.96
C ALA A 72 -6.94 8.90 -5.32
N ALA A 73 -8.15 9.35 -5.67
CA ALA A 73 -8.75 9.12 -6.98
C ALA A 73 -8.02 9.88 -8.10
N LEU A 74 -7.56 11.11 -7.85
CA LEU A 74 -6.77 11.89 -8.81
C LEU A 74 -5.42 11.24 -9.12
N VAL A 75 -4.68 10.83 -8.08
CA VAL A 75 -3.38 10.17 -8.29
C VAL A 75 -3.56 8.79 -8.95
N SER A 76 -4.67 8.10 -8.69
CA SER A 76 -5.02 6.84 -9.38
C SER A 76 -5.19 7.04 -10.89
N SER A 77 -5.80 8.15 -11.32
CA SER A 77 -5.88 8.51 -12.73
C SER A 77 -4.49 8.72 -13.36
N LEU A 78 -3.59 9.42 -12.66
CA LEU A 78 -2.24 9.69 -13.16
C LEU A 78 -1.37 8.43 -13.20
N VAL A 79 -1.45 7.60 -12.16
CA VAL A 79 -0.76 6.31 -12.09
C VAL A 79 -1.25 5.38 -13.20
N THR A 80 -2.57 5.26 -13.40
CA THR A 80 -3.12 4.43 -14.48
C THR A 80 -2.67 4.91 -15.86
N GLY A 81 -2.74 6.23 -16.11
CA GLY A 81 -2.35 6.80 -17.40
C GLY A 81 -0.86 6.64 -17.69
N GLU A 82 0.01 6.87 -16.71
CA GLU A 82 1.44 6.70 -16.91
C GLU A 82 1.84 5.20 -16.99
N THR A 83 1.22 4.33 -16.19
CA THR A 83 1.54 2.88 -16.24
C THR A 83 1.12 2.22 -17.55
N ALA A 84 0.08 2.72 -18.22
CA ALA A 84 -0.34 2.26 -19.54
C ALA A 84 0.72 2.49 -20.64
N GLY A 85 1.69 3.38 -20.42
CA GLY A 85 2.78 3.64 -21.36
C GLY A 85 3.91 2.61 -21.33
N TYR A 86 3.92 1.70 -20.36
CA TYR A 86 4.98 0.68 -20.24
C TYR A 86 4.60 -0.63 -20.91
N GLY A 87 5.51 -1.18 -21.71
CA GLY A 87 5.31 -2.49 -22.35
C GLY A 87 5.38 -3.68 -21.38
N ALA A 88 6.08 -3.52 -20.25
CA ALA A 88 6.14 -4.51 -19.18
C ALA A 88 6.16 -3.80 -17.82
N LEU A 89 5.35 -4.31 -16.89
CA LEU A 89 5.28 -3.82 -15.52
C LEU A 89 5.90 -4.84 -14.56
N PRO A 90 6.46 -4.39 -13.41
CA PRO A 90 6.90 -5.30 -12.37
C PRO A 90 5.75 -6.22 -11.92
N PRO A 91 5.98 -7.51 -11.66
CA PRO A 91 4.89 -8.46 -11.40
C PRO A 91 3.95 -8.06 -10.26
N ARG A 92 4.50 -7.55 -9.16
CA ARG A 92 3.74 -7.09 -7.99
C ARG A 92 2.89 -5.85 -8.26
N TRP A 93 3.11 -5.14 -9.37
CA TRP A 93 2.33 -3.95 -9.69
C TRP A 93 0.94 -4.30 -10.21
N ALA A 94 0.75 -5.48 -10.81
CA ALA A 94 -0.56 -5.87 -11.34
C ALA A 94 -1.65 -5.81 -10.25
N ASP A 95 -1.37 -6.41 -9.09
CA ASP A 95 -2.30 -6.40 -7.96
C ASP A 95 -2.47 -5.01 -7.35
N GLN A 96 -1.40 -4.21 -7.29
CA GLN A 96 -1.48 -2.83 -6.81
C GLN A 96 -2.34 -1.94 -7.71
N LEU A 97 -2.21 -2.09 -9.02
CA LEU A 97 -2.99 -1.36 -10.01
C LEU A 97 -4.45 -1.79 -10.01
N ALA A 98 -4.72 -3.09 -9.84
CA ALA A 98 -6.07 -3.63 -9.70
C ALA A 98 -6.78 -3.13 -8.43
N ALA A 99 -6.03 -2.81 -7.37
CA ALA A 99 -6.57 -2.31 -6.11
C ALA A 99 -6.74 -0.78 -6.05
N LEU A 100 -6.43 -0.04 -7.12
CA LEU A 100 -6.54 1.42 -7.12
C LEU A 100 -8.00 1.88 -6.99
N PRO A 101 -8.25 3.01 -6.29
CA PRO A 101 -9.51 3.73 -6.36
C PRO A 101 -9.95 4.01 -7.80
N ALA A 102 -11.26 4.13 -7.99
CA ALA A 102 -11.81 4.52 -9.28
C ALA A 102 -11.22 5.89 -9.73
N PRO A 103 -10.76 6.02 -10.98
CA PRO A 103 -10.20 7.27 -11.49
C PRO A 103 -11.17 8.44 -11.36
N ALA A 104 -10.67 9.59 -10.89
CA ALA A 104 -11.48 10.80 -10.81
C ALA A 104 -11.83 11.34 -12.21
N PRO A 105 -13.09 11.77 -12.46
CA PRO A 105 -13.47 12.42 -13.72
C PRO A 105 -12.77 13.79 -13.86
N ARG A 106 -12.22 14.06 -15.05
CA ARG A 106 -11.52 15.33 -15.33
C ARG A 106 -12.45 16.53 -15.18
N ASN A 107 -11.91 17.64 -14.65
CA ASN A 107 -12.58 18.93 -14.54
C ASN A 107 -13.91 18.93 -13.76
N ARG A 108 -14.07 17.98 -12.83
CA ARG A 108 -15.23 17.86 -11.95
C ARG A 108 -14.84 18.08 -10.48
N PRO A 109 -15.74 18.60 -9.62
CA PRO A 109 -17.10 19.07 -9.95
C PRO A 109 -17.11 20.32 -10.85
N ASP A 110 -16.06 21.12 -10.79
CA ASP A 110 -15.77 22.26 -11.66
C ASP A 110 -14.25 22.37 -11.91
N ARG A 111 -13.85 23.22 -12.85
CA ARG A 111 -12.45 23.37 -13.27
C ARG A 111 -11.55 23.93 -12.18
N PHE A 112 -12.05 24.85 -11.36
CA PHE A 112 -11.26 25.47 -10.31
C PHE A 112 -10.97 24.46 -9.20
N THR A 113 -12.01 23.82 -8.67
CA THR A 113 -11.86 22.79 -7.62
C THR A 113 -10.95 21.64 -8.09
N TYR A 114 -11.12 21.20 -9.34
CA TYR A 114 -10.27 20.17 -9.93
C TYR A 114 -8.80 20.61 -10.05
N ALA A 115 -8.55 21.83 -10.53
CA ALA A 115 -7.20 22.38 -10.67
C ALA A 115 -6.52 22.58 -9.31
N SER A 116 -7.25 23.08 -8.29
CA SER A 116 -6.73 23.22 -6.93
C SER A 116 -6.28 21.88 -6.36
N ALA A 117 -7.12 20.85 -6.47
CA ALA A 117 -6.80 19.51 -5.97
C ALA A 117 -5.62 18.86 -6.73
N LEU A 118 -5.51 19.07 -8.05
CA LEU A 118 -4.34 18.61 -8.81
C LEU A 118 -3.05 19.34 -8.40
N LEU A 119 -3.09 20.65 -8.20
CA LEU A 119 -1.92 21.42 -7.79
C LEU A 119 -1.47 21.04 -6.38
N GLU A 120 -2.41 20.81 -5.46
CA GLU A 120 -2.14 20.29 -4.12
C GLU A 120 -1.49 18.90 -4.18
N LEU A 121 -2.04 18.00 -5.01
CA LEU A 121 -1.43 16.70 -5.30
C LEU A 121 0.00 16.84 -5.85
N TYR A 122 0.24 17.78 -6.77
CA TYR A 122 1.57 17.98 -7.36
C TYR A 122 2.59 18.47 -6.35
N ARG A 123 2.18 19.36 -5.42
CA ARG A 123 3.02 19.75 -4.28
C ARG A 123 3.41 18.54 -3.43
N LEU A 124 2.45 17.67 -3.13
CA LEU A 124 2.72 16.42 -2.41
C LEU A 124 3.70 15.51 -3.17
N LEU A 125 3.47 15.27 -4.47
CA LEU A 125 4.35 14.41 -5.27
C LEU A 125 5.79 14.95 -5.34
N LEU A 126 5.96 16.27 -5.41
CA LEU A 126 7.27 16.92 -5.44
C LEU A 126 8.05 16.76 -4.12
N ARG A 127 7.35 16.79 -2.98
CA ARG A 127 7.96 16.64 -1.64
C ARG A 127 8.20 15.20 -1.22
N LEU A 128 7.77 14.20 -2.00
CA LEU A 128 8.01 12.80 -1.66
C LEU A 128 9.52 12.54 -1.51
N PRO A 129 9.96 12.00 -0.34
CA PRO A 129 11.37 11.69 -0.11
C PRO A 129 11.86 10.58 -1.03
N VAL A 130 13.17 10.47 -1.17
CA VAL A 130 13.80 9.28 -1.75
C VAL A 130 13.74 8.17 -0.72
N ILE A 131 13.25 7.00 -1.12
CA ILE A 131 13.16 5.82 -0.27
C ILE A 131 13.84 4.63 -0.94
N GLU A 132 14.27 3.66 -0.14
CA GLU A 132 14.93 2.45 -0.65
C GLU A 132 13.97 1.66 -1.55
N PRO A 133 14.29 1.43 -2.85
CA PRO A 133 13.42 0.69 -3.77
C PRO A 133 13.19 -0.75 -3.31
N VAL A 134 11.94 -1.23 -3.40
CA VAL A 134 11.57 -2.62 -3.05
C VAL A 134 11.21 -3.45 -4.28
N GLY A 135 11.79 -3.10 -5.43
CA GLY A 135 11.56 -3.76 -6.71
C GLY A 135 12.04 -2.91 -7.89
N PRO A 136 12.05 -3.47 -9.10
CA PRO A 136 12.48 -2.75 -10.28
C PRO A 136 11.52 -1.61 -10.64
N VAL A 137 12.07 -0.56 -11.26
CA VAL A 137 11.29 0.53 -11.83
C VAL A 137 10.67 0.05 -13.16
N PRO A 138 9.43 0.44 -13.50
CA PRO A 138 8.86 0.08 -14.80
C PRO A 138 9.71 0.57 -15.97
N GLY A 139 9.75 -0.22 -17.05
CA GLY A 139 10.48 0.13 -18.27
C GLY A 139 11.99 -0.06 -18.20
N THR A 140 12.58 -0.40 -17.04
CA THR A 140 13.95 -0.93 -17.02
C THR A 140 13.93 -2.39 -17.47
N ALA A 141 14.78 -2.74 -18.44
CA ALA A 141 14.96 -4.13 -18.83
C ALA A 141 15.29 -4.97 -17.58
N ALA A 142 14.61 -6.11 -17.43
CA ALA A 142 14.72 -6.97 -16.28
C ALA A 142 16.09 -7.68 -16.24
N ASP A 143 17.15 -6.95 -15.93
CA ASP A 143 18.46 -7.54 -15.56
C ASP A 143 18.47 -7.98 -14.08
N ALA A 144 17.38 -7.75 -13.35
CA ALA A 144 17.23 -8.25 -11.98
C ALA A 144 16.70 -9.70 -12.00
N PRO A 145 17.27 -10.63 -11.21
CA PRO A 145 16.77 -12.00 -11.03
C PRO A 145 15.46 -12.06 -10.23
N HIS A 146 14.59 -11.05 -10.36
CA HIS A 146 13.21 -11.14 -9.90
C HIS A 146 12.43 -12.01 -10.88
N ARG A 147 12.46 -13.30 -10.58
CA ARG A 147 11.59 -14.29 -11.21
C ARG A 147 10.16 -13.77 -11.12
N PRO A 148 9.42 -13.67 -12.24
CA PRO A 148 7.98 -13.45 -12.16
C PRO A 148 7.37 -14.58 -11.32
N PRO A 149 6.36 -14.31 -10.48
CA PRO A 149 5.64 -15.36 -9.78
C PRO A 149 5.21 -16.40 -10.83
N VAL A 150 5.51 -17.67 -10.56
CA VAL A 150 5.16 -18.76 -11.46
C VAL A 150 3.66 -18.67 -11.69
N HIS A 151 3.23 -18.43 -12.93
CA HIS A 151 1.83 -18.23 -13.23
C HIS A 151 1.02 -19.49 -12.90
N GLY A 152 0.11 -19.33 -11.94
CA GLY A 152 -0.75 -20.38 -11.39
C GLY A 152 -0.58 -20.44 -9.88
N GLU A 153 -1.61 -20.03 -9.14
CA GLU A 153 -1.60 -20.16 -7.69
C GLU A 153 -1.39 -21.64 -7.32
N PRO A 154 -0.29 -22.00 -6.64
CA PRO A 154 -0.07 -23.37 -6.20
C PRO A 154 -1.29 -23.83 -5.42
N ARG A 155 -1.77 -25.06 -5.64
CA ARG A 155 -2.92 -25.63 -4.88
C ARG A 155 -2.77 -25.45 -3.37
N MET A 156 -1.53 -25.36 -2.89
CA MET A 156 -1.19 -25.04 -1.51
C MET A 156 -1.63 -23.63 -1.09
N LEU A 157 -1.32 -22.59 -1.86
CA LEU A 157 -1.73 -21.20 -1.55
C LEU A 157 -3.25 -21.07 -1.56
N THR A 158 -3.94 -21.69 -2.51
CA THR A 158 -5.42 -21.72 -2.50
C THR A 158 -5.97 -22.37 -1.23
N ARG A 159 -5.34 -23.47 -0.77
CA ARG A 159 -5.72 -24.14 0.48
C ARG A 159 -5.44 -23.28 1.71
N ILE A 160 -4.31 -22.58 1.73
CA ILE A 160 -3.92 -21.64 2.80
C ILE A 160 -4.96 -20.52 2.88
N ARG A 161 -5.28 -19.86 1.76
CA ARG A 161 -6.32 -18.82 1.69
C ARG A 161 -7.67 -19.33 2.15
N ALA A 162 -8.05 -20.56 1.77
CA ALA A 162 -9.30 -21.17 2.23
C ALA A 162 -9.32 -21.44 3.74
N LEU A 163 -8.19 -21.81 4.36
CA LEU A 163 -8.10 -21.97 5.81
C LEU A 163 -8.23 -20.62 6.54
N LEU A 164 -7.55 -19.59 6.03
CA LEU A 164 -7.62 -18.24 6.58
C LEU A 164 -9.02 -17.65 6.46
N ALA A 165 -9.68 -17.81 5.30
CA ALA A 165 -11.07 -17.40 5.13
C ALA A 165 -12.02 -18.09 6.11
N LYS A 166 -11.78 -19.37 6.43
CA LYS A 166 -12.55 -20.08 7.47
C LYS A 166 -12.25 -19.54 8.87
N ALA A 167 -10.99 -19.22 9.17
CA ALA A 167 -10.59 -18.62 10.44
C ALA A 167 -11.24 -17.24 10.64
N GLU A 168 -11.38 -16.46 9.56
CA GLU A 168 -12.08 -15.17 9.56
C GLU A 168 -13.60 -15.30 9.74
N ALA A 169 -14.19 -16.37 9.20
CA ALA A 169 -15.63 -16.59 9.23
C ALA A 169 -16.15 -17.19 10.55
N THR A 170 -15.31 -17.89 11.32
CA THR A 170 -15.76 -18.54 12.56
C THR A 170 -15.93 -17.55 13.71
N GLY A 171 -16.98 -17.77 14.52
CA GLY A 171 -17.23 -17.03 15.76
C GLY A 171 -16.48 -17.59 16.98
N PHE A 172 -15.78 -18.73 16.83
CA PHE A 172 -15.10 -19.47 17.90
C PHE A 172 -13.59 -19.18 17.89
N PRO A 173 -13.03 -18.53 18.94
CA PRO A 173 -11.62 -18.15 18.96
C PRO A 173 -10.65 -19.32 18.82
N GLU A 174 -10.93 -20.43 19.51
CA GLU A 174 -10.08 -21.63 19.48
C GLU A 174 -10.03 -22.27 18.09
N GLU A 175 -11.16 -22.25 17.37
CA GLU A 175 -11.22 -22.75 15.99
C GLU A 175 -10.43 -21.83 15.04
N ALA A 176 -10.58 -20.51 15.16
CA ALA A 176 -9.81 -19.55 14.36
C ALA A 176 -8.29 -19.72 14.56
N GLU A 177 -7.87 -19.92 15.81
CA GLU A 177 -6.47 -20.17 16.17
C GLU A 177 -5.96 -21.49 15.59
N ALA A 178 -6.75 -22.58 15.68
CA ALA A 178 -6.38 -23.87 15.10
C ALA A 178 -6.27 -23.81 13.57
N LEU A 179 -7.20 -23.12 12.89
CA LEU A 179 -7.19 -22.93 11.44
C LEU A 179 -6.00 -22.07 10.99
N THR A 180 -5.69 -20.99 11.72
CA THR A 180 -4.55 -20.12 11.45
C THR A 180 -3.23 -20.85 11.68
N THR A 181 -3.11 -21.61 12.77
CA THR A 181 -1.95 -22.48 13.03
C THR A 181 -1.76 -23.48 11.89
N LYS A 182 -2.85 -24.08 11.40
CA LYS A 182 -2.77 -25.01 10.27
C LYS A 182 -2.35 -24.33 8.98
N ALA A 183 -2.79 -23.10 8.74
CA ALA A 183 -2.35 -22.31 7.59
C ALA A 183 -0.85 -22.01 7.67
N GLN A 184 -0.35 -21.61 8.83
CA GLN A 184 1.07 -21.36 9.07
C GLN A 184 1.93 -22.62 8.87
N GLU A 185 1.49 -23.79 9.35
CA GLU A 185 2.18 -25.06 9.08
C GLU A 185 2.32 -25.35 7.58
N LEU A 186 1.27 -25.08 6.80
CA LEU A 186 1.28 -25.28 5.35
C LEU A 186 2.17 -24.25 4.64
N MET A 187 2.17 -22.99 5.10
CA MET A 187 3.07 -21.95 4.59
C MET A 187 4.54 -22.31 4.83
N ALA A 188 4.88 -22.76 6.05
CA ALA A 188 6.24 -23.19 6.39
C ALA A 188 6.69 -24.35 5.50
N ARG A 189 5.82 -25.34 5.25
CA ARG A 189 6.13 -26.44 4.34
C ARG A 189 6.35 -25.96 2.91
N HIS A 190 5.48 -25.09 2.42
CA HIS A 190 5.59 -24.54 1.07
C HIS A 190 6.90 -23.78 0.87
N SER A 191 7.28 -22.94 1.84
CA SER A 191 8.54 -22.19 1.82
C SER A 191 9.76 -23.11 1.79
N ILE A 192 9.76 -24.21 2.57
CA ILE A 192 10.82 -25.22 2.52
C ILE A 192 10.87 -25.90 1.15
N ASP A 193 9.72 -26.28 0.58
CA ASP A 193 9.64 -26.93 -0.73
C ASP A 193 10.23 -26.03 -1.84
N GLU A 194 9.91 -24.73 -1.81
CA GLU A 194 10.48 -23.73 -2.73
C GLU A 194 11.99 -23.55 -2.53
N ALA A 195 12.46 -23.47 -1.28
CA ALA A 195 13.90 -23.38 -0.98
C ALA A 195 14.67 -24.63 -1.48
N LEU A 196 14.09 -25.83 -1.33
CA LEU A 196 14.67 -27.07 -1.85
C LEU A 196 14.68 -27.08 -3.40
N LEU A 197 13.66 -26.51 -4.04
CA LEU A 197 13.59 -26.38 -5.49
C LEU A 197 14.65 -25.38 -6.02
N ALA A 198 14.80 -24.24 -5.37
CA ALA A 198 15.81 -23.23 -5.69
C ALA A 198 17.23 -23.82 -5.57
N ALA A 199 17.50 -24.57 -4.50
CA ALA A 199 18.79 -25.23 -4.30
C ALA A 199 19.13 -26.25 -5.40
N ARG A 200 18.14 -27.02 -5.88
CA ARG A 200 18.33 -28.00 -6.97
C ARG A 200 18.57 -27.35 -8.33
N THR A 201 18.03 -26.15 -8.54
CA THR A 201 18.15 -25.42 -9.81
C THR A 201 19.38 -24.50 -9.85
N HIS A 202 20.18 -24.47 -8.77
CA HIS A 202 21.29 -23.53 -8.60
C HIS A 202 20.90 -22.06 -8.88
N SER A 203 19.64 -21.72 -8.63
CA SER A 203 19.17 -20.34 -8.72
C SER A 203 19.78 -19.55 -7.56
N ALA A 204 20.42 -18.41 -7.86
CA ALA A 204 20.88 -17.48 -6.86
C ALA A 204 19.68 -16.72 -6.29
N ASP A 205 18.94 -17.36 -5.38
CA ASP A 205 17.82 -16.71 -4.71
C ASP A 205 18.35 -15.67 -3.74
N THR A 206 18.13 -14.39 -4.06
CA THR A 206 18.45 -13.27 -3.18
C THR A 206 17.19 -12.79 -2.49
N PRO A 207 17.24 -12.43 -1.18
CA PRO A 207 16.10 -11.85 -0.50
C PRO A 207 15.56 -10.62 -1.22
N GLY A 208 14.24 -10.56 -1.37
CA GLY A 208 13.50 -9.40 -1.86
C GLY A 208 12.99 -8.53 -0.71
N ALA A 209 12.22 -7.50 -1.06
CA ALA A 209 11.55 -6.66 -0.10
C ALA A 209 10.16 -6.27 -0.59
N VAL A 210 9.24 -6.01 0.35
CA VAL A 210 7.87 -5.59 0.06
C VAL A 210 7.47 -4.49 1.03
N ARG A 211 6.60 -3.58 0.59
CA ARG A 211 6.02 -2.57 1.49
C ARG A 211 4.57 -2.89 1.78
N ILE A 212 4.28 -3.03 3.07
CA ILE A 212 2.94 -3.31 3.56
C ILE A 212 2.43 -2.07 4.29
N GLY A 213 1.27 -1.60 3.89
CA GLY A 213 0.62 -0.43 4.49
C GLY A 213 0.23 -0.67 5.94
N VAL A 214 0.49 0.32 6.79
CA VAL A 214 0.10 0.34 8.19
C VAL A 214 -0.68 1.62 8.45
N ASP A 215 -1.96 1.60 8.07
CA ASP A 215 -2.81 2.77 8.10
C ASP A 215 -3.46 3.00 9.47
N ALA A 216 -3.78 4.25 9.78
CA ALA A 216 -4.63 4.61 10.90
C ALA A 216 -6.00 3.90 10.85
N PRO A 217 -6.66 3.68 12.01
CA PRO A 217 -6.17 3.90 13.37
C PRO A 217 -5.27 2.74 13.87
N TYR A 218 -4.58 2.99 14.98
CA TYR A 218 -3.76 2.01 15.73
C TYR A 218 -2.52 1.50 14.98
N GLU A 219 -1.88 2.38 14.23
CA GLU A 219 -0.71 2.07 13.41
C GLU A 219 0.38 1.34 14.18
N SER A 220 0.71 1.78 15.40
CA SER A 220 1.71 1.10 16.23
C SER A 220 1.35 -0.35 16.57
N ALA A 221 0.07 -0.64 16.87
CA ALA A 221 -0.37 -2.00 17.17
C ALA A 221 -0.33 -2.89 15.92
N LYS A 222 -0.71 -2.34 14.77
CA LYS A 222 -0.63 -3.02 13.47
C LYS A 222 0.83 -3.27 13.06
N ALA A 223 1.74 -2.31 13.31
CA ALA A 223 3.16 -2.47 13.03
C ALA A 223 3.79 -3.58 13.90
N VAL A 224 3.46 -3.63 15.20
CA VAL A 224 3.91 -4.71 16.09
C VAL A 224 3.38 -6.07 15.64
N LEU A 225 2.10 -6.14 15.24
CA LEU A 225 1.54 -7.39 14.68
C LEU A 225 2.30 -7.82 13.42
N LEU A 226 2.59 -6.89 12.52
CA LEU A 226 3.32 -7.19 11.29
C LEU A 226 4.76 -7.64 11.58
N ASP A 227 5.43 -7.04 12.56
CA ASP A 227 6.78 -7.46 13.00
C ASP A 227 6.78 -8.88 13.58
N SER A 228 5.78 -9.21 14.41
CA SER A 228 5.56 -10.58 14.92
C SER A 228 5.36 -11.58 13.77
N VAL A 229 4.49 -11.26 12.80
CA VAL A 229 4.23 -12.11 11.64
C VAL A 229 5.47 -12.27 10.76
N ALA A 230 6.22 -11.19 10.52
CA ALA A 230 7.46 -11.22 9.76
C ALA A 230 8.50 -12.11 10.43
N SER A 231 8.72 -11.92 11.73
CA SER A 231 9.68 -12.71 12.52
C SER A 231 9.35 -14.20 12.51
N ALA A 232 8.06 -14.56 12.66
CA ALA A 232 7.59 -15.94 12.60
C ALA A 232 7.80 -16.61 11.22
N ASN A 233 7.90 -15.81 10.15
CA ASN A 233 8.10 -16.28 8.78
C ASN A 233 9.51 -16.01 8.25
N ARG A 234 10.54 -15.90 9.12
CA ARG A 234 11.95 -15.67 8.73
C ARG A 234 12.21 -14.37 7.94
N CYS A 235 11.31 -13.40 8.06
CA CYS A 235 11.46 -12.08 7.48
C CYS A 235 11.93 -11.06 8.54
N ARG A 236 12.37 -9.89 8.08
CA ARG A 236 12.68 -8.73 8.93
C ARG A 236 11.81 -7.56 8.53
N ALA A 237 11.13 -6.96 9.50
CA ALA A 237 10.26 -5.81 9.30
C ALA A 237 10.93 -4.53 9.82
N VAL A 238 10.81 -3.45 9.05
CA VAL A 238 11.24 -2.10 9.45
C VAL A 238 10.06 -1.16 9.26
N TRP A 239 9.50 -0.67 10.36
CA TRP A 239 8.38 0.25 10.34
C TRP A 239 8.85 1.68 10.11
N ASN A 240 8.26 2.35 9.11
CA ASN A 240 8.38 3.79 8.89
C ASN A 240 7.05 4.47 9.27
N SER A 241 7.00 5.02 10.48
CA SER A 241 5.80 5.69 11.02
C SER A 241 5.37 6.90 10.20
N ASP A 242 6.33 7.67 9.70
CA ASP A 242 6.09 8.93 9.01
C ASP A 242 5.46 8.67 7.64
N LEU A 243 5.82 7.56 6.99
CA LEU A 243 5.29 7.17 5.69
C LEU A 243 4.14 6.16 5.75
N GLY A 244 3.84 5.60 6.92
CA GLY A 244 2.66 4.74 7.13
C GLY A 244 2.77 3.35 6.49
N PHE A 245 3.99 2.81 6.42
CA PHE A 245 4.22 1.45 5.93
C PHE A 245 5.35 0.78 6.70
N THR A 246 5.39 -0.55 6.58
CA THR A 246 6.50 -1.38 7.02
C THR A 246 7.15 -2.01 5.80
N THR A 247 8.47 -1.90 5.71
CA THR A 247 9.26 -2.63 4.71
C THR A 247 9.62 -3.99 5.30
N VAL A 248 9.19 -5.06 4.64
CA VAL A 248 9.50 -6.44 5.03
C VAL A 248 10.50 -7.01 4.04
N VAL A 249 11.60 -7.54 4.55
CA VAL A 249 12.69 -8.14 3.77
C VAL A 249 12.75 -9.64 4.06
N GLY A 250 12.85 -10.45 3.02
CA GLY A 250 12.81 -11.91 3.11
C GLY A 250 12.83 -12.61 1.75
N PHE A 251 12.68 -13.92 1.74
CA PHE A 251 12.52 -14.68 0.50
C PHE A 251 11.07 -14.63 0.01
N GLU A 252 10.84 -14.71 -1.31
CA GLU A 252 9.52 -14.49 -1.90
C GLU A 252 8.38 -15.34 -1.28
N PRO A 253 8.55 -16.66 -1.02
CA PRO A 253 7.49 -17.45 -0.39
C PRO A 253 7.16 -16.99 1.03
N ASP A 254 8.17 -16.50 1.76
CA ASP A 254 8.01 -15.99 3.11
C ASP A 254 7.35 -14.60 3.10
N LEU A 255 7.65 -13.76 2.10
CA LEU A 255 7.00 -12.46 1.90
C LEU A 255 5.50 -12.62 1.59
N GLU A 256 5.14 -13.53 0.69
CA GLU A 256 3.74 -13.85 0.39
C GLU A 256 2.98 -14.36 1.62
N ALA A 257 3.63 -15.20 2.43
CA ALA A 257 3.05 -15.69 3.68
C ALA A 257 2.79 -14.54 4.67
N VAL A 258 3.73 -13.60 4.81
CA VAL A 258 3.57 -12.42 5.67
C VAL A 258 2.40 -11.56 5.22
N GLU A 259 2.29 -11.24 3.93
CA GLU A 259 1.21 -10.39 3.38
C GLU A 259 -0.18 -11.02 3.61
N LEU A 260 -0.30 -12.33 3.36
CA LEU A 260 -1.55 -13.07 3.55
C LEU A 260 -1.93 -13.18 5.04
N LEU A 261 -1.00 -13.59 5.90
CA LEU A 261 -1.26 -13.73 7.33
C LEU A 261 -1.58 -12.39 7.97
N PHE A 262 -0.84 -11.33 7.65
CA PHE A 262 -1.07 -10.02 8.24
C PHE A 262 -2.48 -9.51 7.92
N THR A 263 -2.89 -9.57 6.64
CA THR A 263 -4.24 -9.18 6.23
C THR A 263 -5.31 -9.98 6.96
N SER A 264 -5.16 -11.31 7.03
CA SER A 264 -6.12 -12.17 7.74
C SER A 264 -6.20 -11.87 9.23
N LEU A 265 -5.05 -11.73 9.90
CA LEU A 265 -4.97 -11.45 11.33
C LEU A 265 -5.50 -10.06 11.68
N LEU A 266 -5.40 -9.06 10.79
CA LEU A 266 -6.06 -7.77 10.98
C LEU A 266 -7.59 -7.89 11.00
N VAL A 267 -8.16 -8.71 10.11
CA VAL A 267 -9.60 -8.98 10.07
C VAL A 267 -10.04 -9.69 11.34
N GLN A 268 -9.35 -10.79 11.70
CA GLN A 268 -9.62 -11.56 12.91
C GLN A 268 -9.47 -10.71 14.19
N GLY A 269 -8.40 -9.94 14.30
CA GLY A 269 -8.14 -9.05 15.44
C GLY A 269 -9.21 -7.95 15.59
N THR A 270 -9.67 -7.39 14.47
CA THR A 270 -10.75 -6.39 14.46
C THR A 270 -12.09 -7.00 14.88
N ALA A 271 -12.40 -8.21 14.41
CA ALA A 271 -13.60 -8.95 14.82
C ALA A 271 -13.57 -9.30 16.31
N ALA A 272 -12.44 -9.83 16.81
CA ALA A 272 -12.24 -10.17 18.21
C ALA A 272 -12.36 -8.93 19.12
N MET A 273 -11.74 -7.81 18.72
CA MET A 273 -11.85 -6.54 19.43
C MET A 273 -13.30 -6.06 19.50
N THR A 274 -14.03 -6.11 18.39
CA THR A 274 -15.42 -5.67 18.31
C THR A 274 -16.33 -6.52 19.20
N LYS A 275 -16.10 -7.84 19.24
CA LYS A 275 -16.82 -8.78 20.12
C LYS A 275 -16.53 -8.50 21.60
N ALA A 276 -15.26 -8.32 21.97
CA ALA A 276 -14.86 -8.00 23.34
C ALA A 276 -15.46 -6.66 23.81
N GLU A 277 -15.48 -5.67 22.92
CA GLU A 277 -16.08 -4.36 23.18
C GLU A 277 -17.61 -4.45 23.36
N ALA A 278 -18.30 -5.34 22.65
CA ALA A 278 -19.73 -5.57 22.84
C ALA A 278 -20.03 -6.16 24.24
N GLY A 279 -19.21 -7.11 24.69
CA GLY A 279 -19.31 -7.66 26.05
C GLY A 279 -19.09 -6.62 27.15
N GLN A 280 -18.10 -5.72 26.98
CA GLN A 280 -17.87 -4.63 27.94
C GLN A 280 -19.03 -3.64 28.03
N ARG A 281 -19.71 -3.36 26.92
CA ARG A 281 -20.91 -2.51 26.91
C ARG A 281 -22.08 -3.15 27.65
N ALA A 282 -22.29 -4.46 27.48
CA ALA A 282 -23.30 -5.19 28.24
C ALA A 282 -23.07 -5.08 29.76
N GLY A 283 -21.80 -4.95 30.18
CA GLY A 283 -21.39 -4.65 31.56
C GLY A 283 -21.31 -3.16 31.92
N GLY A 284 -21.88 -2.25 31.13
CA GLY A 284 -21.99 -0.82 31.44
C GLY A 284 -20.73 0.02 31.20
N ARG A 285 -19.65 -0.53 30.63
CA ARG A 285 -18.42 0.23 30.34
C ARG A 285 -18.52 0.98 29.00
N LYS A 286 -17.98 2.20 28.97
CA LYS A 286 -17.96 3.06 27.78
C LYS A 286 -16.90 2.63 26.78
N ARG A 287 -17.19 2.90 25.50
CA ARG A 287 -16.32 2.74 24.34
C ARG A 287 -15.11 3.67 24.46
N THR A 288 -13.89 3.15 24.61
CA THR A 288 -12.67 4.00 24.71
C THR A 288 -11.65 3.66 23.63
N LYS A 289 -10.97 4.69 23.10
CA LYS A 289 -9.83 4.55 22.18
C LYS A 289 -8.70 3.74 22.83
N THR A 290 -8.46 3.99 24.12
CA THR A 290 -7.44 3.30 24.93
C THR A 290 -7.68 1.79 25.00
N PHE A 291 -8.92 1.35 25.22
CA PHE A 291 -9.24 -0.09 25.22
C PHE A 291 -8.87 -0.75 23.90
N ARG A 292 -9.27 -0.16 22.76
CA ARG A 292 -8.99 -0.73 21.43
C ARG A 292 -7.50 -0.81 21.13
N GLN A 293 -6.77 0.25 21.48
CA GLN A 293 -5.32 0.28 21.31
C GLN A 293 -4.64 -0.80 22.17
N SER A 294 -4.97 -0.89 23.46
CA SER A 294 -4.42 -1.94 24.35
C SER A 294 -4.83 -3.34 23.90
N PHE A 295 -6.05 -3.54 23.43
CA PHE A 295 -6.53 -4.83 22.92
C PHE A 295 -5.72 -5.27 21.70
N LEU A 296 -5.56 -4.41 20.69
CA LEU A 296 -4.81 -4.76 19.49
C LEU A 296 -3.33 -4.99 19.79
N MET A 297 -2.76 -4.24 20.75
CA MET A 297 -1.37 -4.47 21.17
C MET A 297 -1.21 -5.82 21.89
N ALA A 298 -2.15 -6.17 22.78
CA ALA A 298 -2.17 -7.49 23.44
C ALA A 298 -2.41 -8.63 22.45
N TYR A 299 -3.28 -8.41 21.44
CA TYR A 299 -3.53 -9.38 20.36
C TYR A 299 -2.25 -9.65 19.55
N ALA A 300 -1.51 -8.59 19.19
CA ALA A 300 -0.24 -8.70 18.50
C ALA A 300 0.82 -9.47 19.31
N GLN A 301 0.94 -9.16 20.61
CA GLN A 301 1.87 -9.84 21.53
C GLN A 301 1.53 -11.31 21.76
N ARG A 302 0.26 -11.70 21.69
CA ARG A 302 -0.17 -13.08 21.88
C ARG A 302 0.16 -13.97 20.66
N LEU A 303 0.24 -13.36 19.48
CA LEU A 303 0.43 -14.07 18.21
C LEU A 303 1.89 -14.12 17.74
N GLY A 304 2.76 -13.26 18.30
CA GLY A 304 4.21 -13.31 18.10
C GLY A 304 4.88 -14.24 19.09
#